data_AF-A0ABD8B2M6-F1
#
_entry.id   AF-A0ABD8B2M6-F1
#
_cell.length_a   1.000
_cell.length_b   1.000
_cell.length_c   1.000
_cell.angle_alpha   90.00
_cell.angle_beta   90.00
_cell.angle_gamma   90.00
#
_symmetry.space_group_name_H-M   'P 1'
#
loop_
_entity.id
_entity.type
_entity.pdbx_description
1 polymer ?
#
loop_
_entity_poly.entity_id
_entity_poly.type
_entity_poly.pdbx_seq_one_letter_code
_entity_poly.pdbx_strand_id
1 'polypeptide(L)'
;MDANWPIAIILCLLIVLSLISLVILKKVELRMYFIDTALITVCLAFCAVAYFTAFEAFFIGIIVYVFRLTNSDNIIKFVFLFSGLIIGYFTGNDFYTNTSILILAIFIIIRLVESIVEISLYTPNSEPITELDMQSKKSDD
;
A
#
# COMPACT_ATOMS: atom_id res chain seq x y z
N MET A 1 27.24 -3.75 -6.15
CA MET A 1 26.74 -2.38 -5.88
C MET A 1 26.69 -2.23 -4.37
N ASP A 2 27.14 -1.10 -3.81
CA ASP A 2 27.13 -0.92 -2.35
C ASP A 2 25.71 -0.64 -1.83
N ALA A 3 25.42 -1.04 -0.60
CA ALA A 3 24.12 -0.81 0.03
C ALA A 3 23.85 0.71 0.14
N ASN A 4 22.68 1.17 -0.31
CA ASN A 4 22.28 2.58 -0.25
C ASN A 4 21.34 2.81 0.95
N TRP A 5 21.97 2.92 2.12
CA TRP A 5 21.28 3.03 3.42
C TRP A 5 20.30 4.21 3.52
N PRO A 6 20.63 5.43 3.03
CA PRO A 6 19.68 6.55 3.06
C PRO A 6 18.36 6.25 2.35
N ILE A 7 18.44 5.64 1.16
CA ILE A 7 17.26 5.28 0.37
C ILE A 7 16.46 4.18 1.07
N ALA A 8 17.14 3.18 1.62
CA ALA A 8 16.49 2.10 2.37
C ALA A 8 15.74 2.63 3.59
N ILE A 9 16.30 3.61 4.32
CA ILE A 9 15.64 4.26 5.47
C ILE A 9 14.37 5.00 5.02
N ILE A 10 14.44 5.76 3.91
CA ILE A 10 13.26 6.46 3.38
C ILE A 10 12.16 5.45 3.01
N LEU A 11 12.53 4.35 2.34
CA LEU A 11 11.58 3.28 2.00
C LEU A 11 10.94 2.68 3.26
N CYS A 12 11.69 2.48 4.35
CA CYS A 12 11.14 2.04 5.63
C CYS A 12 10.10 3.03 6.19
N LEU A 13 10.37 4.34 6.12
CA LEU A 13 9.40 5.35 6.56
C LEU A 13 8.11 5.31 5.72
N LEU A 14 8.26 5.15 4.40
CA LEU A 14 7.13 5.00 3.48
C LEU A 14 6.31 3.73 3.76
N ILE A 15 6.96 2.62 4.11
CA ILE A 15 6.29 1.38 4.54
C ILE A 15 5.45 1.63 5.79
N VAL A 16 6.01 2.30 6.81
CA VAL A 16 5.29 2.61 8.05
C VAL A 16 4.03 3.45 7.77
N LEU A 17 4.15 4.49 6.94
CA LEU A 17 2.99 5.30 6.54
C LEU A 17 1.93 4.46 5.81
N SER A 18 2.35 3.59 4.89
CA SER A 18 1.44 2.71 4.15
C SER A 18 0.75 1.68 5.06
N LEU A 19 1.45 1.17 6.08
CA LEU A 19 0.86 0.29 7.10
C LEU A 19 -0.20 1.02 7.94
N ILE A 20 0.00 2.30 8.27
CA ILE A 20 -1.01 3.12 8.94
C ILE A 20 -2.27 3.22 8.07
N SER A 21 -2.12 3.53 6.77
CA SER A 21 -3.24 3.54 5.82
C SER A 21 -3.98 2.20 5.78
N LEU A 22 -3.26 1.07 5.74
CA LEU A 22 -3.86 -0.26 5.74
C LEU A 22 -4.69 -0.55 6.99
N VAL A 23 -4.21 -0.14 8.16
CA VAL A 23 -4.95 -0.30 9.42
C VAL A 23 -6.25 0.49 9.40
N ILE A 24 -6.23 1.71 8.84
CA ILE A 24 -7.42 2.57 8.70
C ILE A 24 -8.40 1.94 7.69
N LEU A 25 -7.93 1.61 6.48
CA LEU A 25 -8.76 1.03 5.41
C LEU A 25 -9.39 -0.30 5.82
N LYS A 26 -8.70 -1.11 6.62
CA LYS A 26 -9.24 -2.37 7.15
C LYS A 26 -10.46 -2.12 8.06
N LYS A 27 -10.50 -1.00 8.80
CA LYS A 27 -11.64 -0.66 9.67
C LYS A 27 -12.86 -0.14 8.91
N VAL A 28 -12.64 0.46 7.75
CA VAL A 28 -13.69 1.08 6.91
C VAL A 28 -14.20 0.09 5.83
N GLU A 29 -13.68 -1.15 5.81
CA GLU A 29 -14.06 -2.24 4.88
C GLU A 29 -13.89 -1.92 3.38
N LEU A 30 -13.07 -0.93 3.03
CA LEU A 30 -12.81 -0.52 1.64
C LEU A 30 -11.81 -1.45 0.96
N ARG A 31 -12.31 -2.60 0.47
CA ARG A 31 -11.50 -3.70 -0.08
C ARG A 31 -10.60 -3.28 -1.26
N MET A 32 -11.08 -2.42 -2.15
CA MET A 32 -10.32 -2.05 -3.36
C MET A 32 -9.06 -1.25 -3.00
N TYR A 33 -9.19 -0.21 -2.17
CA TYR A 33 -8.04 0.58 -1.72
C TYR A 33 -7.11 -0.22 -0.81
N PHE A 34 -7.67 -1.11 0.03
CA PHE A 34 -6.86 -1.98 0.87
C PHE A 34 -5.92 -2.87 0.05
N ILE A 35 -6.42 -3.50 -1.02
CA ILE A 35 -5.59 -4.37 -1.87
C ILE A 35 -4.49 -3.57 -2.56
N ASP A 36 -4.81 -2.42 -3.15
CA ASP A 36 -3.83 -1.55 -3.83
C ASP A 36 -2.73 -1.10 -2.85
N THR A 37 -3.11 -0.61 -1.67
CA THR A 37 -2.14 -0.20 -0.63
C THR A 37 -1.31 -1.38 -0.15
N ALA A 38 -1.89 -2.58 -0.01
CA ALA A 38 -1.17 -3.77 0.41
C ALA A 38 -0.13 -4.20 -0.63
N LEU A 39 -0.49 -4.18 -1.91
CA LEU A 39 0.41 -4.48 -3.01
C LEU A 39 1.62 -3.54 -3.01
N ILE A 40 1.37 -2.23 -2.91
CA ILE A 40 2.42 -1.20 -2.89
C ILE A 40 3.31 -1.34 -1.67
N THR A 41 2.74 -1.65 -0.49
CA THR A 41 3.51 -1.86 0.74
C THR A 41 4.50 -3.03 0.60
N VAL A 42 4.07 -4.14 0.00
CA VAL A 42 4.96 -5.30 -0.23
C VAL A 42 6.04 -4.97 -1.25
N CYS A 43 5.71 -4.22 -2.32
CA CYS A 43 6.70 -3.78 -3.30
C CYS A 43 7.75 -2.86 -2.67
N LEU A 44 7.35 -1.94 -1.79
CA LEU A 44 8.27 -1.10 -1.01
C LEU A 44 9.17 -1.94 -0.10
N ALA A 45 8.63 -2.99 0.53
CA ALA A 45 9.41 -3.91 1.36
C ALA A 45 10.49 -4.62 0.54
N PHE A 46 10.16 -5.14 -0.64
CA PHE A 46 11.15 -5.73 -1.54
C PHE A 46 12.21 -4.72 -1.98
N CYS A 47 11.83 -3.48 -2.33
CA CYS A 47 12.80 -2.42 -2.63
C CYS A 47 13.71 -2.15 -1.44
N ALA A 48 13.17 -1.97 -0.23
CA ALA A 48 13.96 -1.69 0.96
C ALA A 48 14.99 -2.80 1.21
N VAL A 49 14.57 -4.06 1.11
CA VAL A 49 15.48 -5.20 1.27
C VAL A 49 16.53 -5.23 0.16
N ALA A 50 16.17 -4.94 -1.09
CA ALA A 50 17.13 -4.84 -2.19
C ALA A 50 18.21 -3.78 -1.91
N TYR A 51 17.80 -2.59 -1.43
CA TYR A 51 18.72 -1.50 -1.11
C TYR A 51 19.57 -1.75 0.16
N PHE A 52 19.08 -2.54 1.13
CA PHE A 52 19.86 -2.96 2.30
C PHE A 52 20.87 -4.07 1.99
N THR A 53 20.45 -5.06 1.20
CA THR A 53 21.22 -6.30 0.98
C THR A 53 22.05 -6.26 -0.30
N ALA A 54 21.83 -5.27 -1.17
CA ALA A 54 22.33 -5.22 -2.54
C ALA A 54 22.00 -6.48 -3.37
N PHE A 55 20.91 -7.19 -3.02
CA PHE A 55 20.49 -8.40 -3.71
C PHE A 55 19.40 -8.09 -4.73
N GLU A 56 19.77 -8.17 -6.01
CA GLU A 56 18.94 -7.69 -7.13
C GLU A 56 17.69 -8.55 -7.37
N ALA A 57 17.71 -9.81 -6.92
CA ALA A 57 16.59 -10.74 -7.09
C ALA A 57 15.29 -10.24 -6.42
N PHE A 58 15.40 -9.35 -5.42
CA PHE A 58 14.22 -8.72 -4.82
C PHE A 58 13.44 -7.85 -5.82
N PHE A 59 14.09 -7.22 -6.81
CA PHE A 59 13.38 -6.50 -7.88
C PHE A 59 12.62 -7.43 -8.81
N ILE A 60 13.13 -8.63 -9.06
CA ILE A 60 12.41 -9.67 -9.81
C ILE A 60 11.18 -10.13 -9.01
N GLY A 61 11.32 -10.28 -7.69
CA GLY A 61 10.23 -10.59 -6.78
C GLY A 61 9.08 -9.59 -6.88
N ILE A 62 9.38 -8.31 -7.05
CA ILE A 62 8.37 -7.27 -7.27
C ILE A 62 7.59 -7.51 -8.56
N ILE A 63 8.29 -7.73 -9.68
CA ILE A 63 7.64 -7.96 -10.98
C ILE A 63 6.71 -9.17 -10.91
N VAL A 64 7.19 -10.29 -10.37
CA VAL A 64 6.40 -11.53 -10.23
C VAL A 64 5.19 -11.30 -9.34
N TYR A 65 5.37 -10.59 -8.22
CA TYR A 65 4.29 -10.31 -7.27
C TYR A 65 3.17 -9.48 -7.89
N VAL A 66 3.53 -8.43 -8.62
CA VAL A 66 2.57 -7.54 -9.28
C VAL A 66 1.80 -8.28 -10.37
N PHE A 67 2.49 -8.95 -11.29
CA PHE A 67 1.83 -9.65 -12.40
C PHE A 67 0.87 -10.76 -11.93
N ARG A 68 1.16 -11.39 -10.78
CA ARG A 68 0.33 -12.47 -10.25
C ARG A 68 -0.96 -11.98 -9.56
N LEU A 69 -0.92 -10.81 -8.94
CA LEU A 69 -1.96 -10.38 -7.99
C LEU A 69 -2.77 -9.15 -8.47
N THR A 70 -2.53 -8.67 -9.69
CA THR A 70 -2.98 -7.34 -10.11
C THR A 70 -3.68 -7.35 -11.47
N ASN A 71 -4.77 -6.58 -11.60
CA ASN A 71 -5.46 -6.32 -12.88
C ASN A 71 -4.65 -5.35 -13.76
N SER A 72 -4.91 -5.32 -15.07
CA SER A 72 -4.16 -4.51 -16.07
C SER A 72 -3.95 -3.04 -15.66
N ASP A 73 -4.98 -2.39 -15.12
CA ASP A 73 -4.95 -0.96 -14.80
C ASP A 73 -3.98 -0.65 -13.64
N ASN A 74 -3.86 -1.59 -12.71
CA ASN A 74 -2.96 -1.46 -11.57
C ASN A 74 -1.51 -1.85 -11.94
N ILE A 75 -1.28 -2.60 -13.01
CA ILE A 75 0.06 -2.87 -13.55
C ILE A 75 0.70 -1.57 -14.07
N ILE A 76 -0.05 -0.72 -14.77
CA ILE A 76 0.46 0.56 -15.28
C ILE A 76 0.86 1.48 -14.12
N LYS A 77 0.00 1.59 -13.10
CA LYS A 77 0.31 2.34 -11.87
C LYS A 77 1.61 1.82 -11.24
N PHE A 78 1.76 0.52 -11.14
CA PHE A 78 2.95 -0.10 -10.58
C PHE A 78 4.22 0.26 -11.38
N VAL A 79 4.18 0.11 -12.72
CA VAL A 79 5.31 0.46 -13.58
C VAL A 79 5.70 1.92 -13.38
N PHE A 80 4.72 2.83 -13.30
CA PHE A 80 5.00 4.24 -13.06
C PHE A 80 5.63 4.51 -11.69
N LEU A 81 5.17 3.84 -10.63
CA LEU A 81 5.63 4.07 -9.26
C LEU A 81 7.02 3.48 -8.97
N PHE A 82 7.39 2.36 -9.61
CA PHE A 82 8.57 1.58 -9.23
C PHE A 82 9.65 1.48 -10.31
N SER A 83 9.37 1.80 -11.58
CA SER A 83 10.37 1.73 -12.65
C SER A 83 11.60 2.61 -12.38
N GLY A 84 11.40 3.80 -11.80
CA GLY A 84 12.49 4.70 -11.44
C GLY A 84 13.43 4.13 -10.39
N LEU A 85 12.92 3.41 -9.38
CA LEU A 85 13.73 2.69 -8.40
C LEU A 85 14.53 1.55 -9.07
N ILE A 86 13.89 0.76 -9.93
CA ILE A 86 14.53 -0.36 -10.63
C ILE A 86 15.64 0.16 -11.55
N ILE A 87 15.33 1.13 -12.41
CA ILE A 87 16.29 1.73 -13.35
C ILE A 87 17.40 2.44 -12.58
N GLY A 88 17.07 3.23 -11.57
CA GLY A 88 18.03 3.94 -10.73
C GLY A 88 19.00 3.00 -10.03
N TYR A 89 18.52 1.86 -9.54
CA TYR A 89 19.35 0.80 -8.99
C TYR A 89 20.29 0.21 -10.05
N PHE A 90 19.79 -0.31 -11.17
CA PHE A 90 20.65 -0.98 -12.15
C PHE A 90 21.63 -0.05 -12.88
N THR A 91 21.30 1.24 -13.00
CA THR A 91 22.14 2.23 -13.68
C THR A 91 23.05 3.01 -12.72
N GLY A 92 22.83 2.91 -11.41
CA GLY A 92 23.50 3.75 -10.41
C GLY A 92 23.16 5.24 -10.53
N ASN A 93 22.03 5.58 -11.16
CA ASN A 93 21.64 6.97 -11.38
C ASN A 93 20.67 7.46 -10.29
N ASP A 94 21.17 8.38 -9.46
CA ASP A 94 20.43 8.95 -8.34
C ASP A 94 19.21 9.77 -8.77
N PHE A 95 19.21 10.35 -9.98
CA PHE A 95 18.07 11.13 -10.47
C PHE A 95 16.80 10.28 -10.56
N TYR A 96 16.90 9.09 -11.15
CA TYR A 96 15.77 8.17 -11.29
C TYR A 96 15.32 7.63 -9.93
N THR A 97 16.27 7.26 -9.07
CA THR A 97 15.99 6.79 -7.71
C THR A 97 15.24 7.84 -6.90
N ASN A 98 15.77 9.07 -6.84
CA ASN A 98 15.22 10.16 -6.05
C ASN A 98 13.84 10.61 -6.57
N THR A 99 13.68 10.65 -7.90
CA THR A 99 12.40 10.99 -8.51
C THR A 99 11.34 9.93 -8.21
N SER A 100 11.69 8.64 -8.29
CA SER A 100 10.78 7.54 -7.95
C SER A 100 10.36 7.59 -6.47
N ILE A 101 11.29 7.88 -5.56
CA ILE A 101 11.00 8.04 -4.13
C ILE A 101 10.06 9.21 -3.88
N LEU A 102 10.28 10.34 -4.54
CA LEU A 102 9.42 11.51 -4.41
C LEU A 102 7.98 11.19 -4.88
N ILE A 103 7.86 10.52 -6.03
CA ILE A 103 6.56 10.10 -6.57
C ILE A 103 5.87 9.13 -5.61
N LEU A 104 6.60 8.13 -5.08
CA LEU A 104 6.08 7.18 -4.09
C LEU A 104 5.62 7.87 -2.81
N ALA A 105 6.41 8.82 -2.30
CA ALA A 105 6.06 9.58 -1.11
C ALA A 105 4.77 10.38 -1.31
N ILE A 106 4.65 11.10 -2.43
CA ILE A 106 3.43 11.85 -2.79
C ILE A 106 2.22 10.90 -2.86
N PHE A 107 2.38 9.76 -3.55
CA PHE A 107 1.31 8.79 -3.70
C PHE A 107 0.83 8.26 -2.34
N ILE A 108 1.74 7.88 -1.44
CA ILE A 108 1.41 7.34 -0.11
C ILE A 108 0.75 8.41 0.75
N ILE A 109 1.22 9.66 0.70
CA ILE A 109 0.60 10.77 1.43
C ILE A 109 -0.84 10.98 0.94
N ILE A 110 -1.08 11.01 -0.37
CA ILE A 110 -2.43 11.13 -0.93
C ILE A 110 -3.32 9.98 -0.44
N ARG A 111 -2.84 8.74 -0.51
CA ARG A 111 -3.59 7.57 -0.02
C ARG A 111 -3.90 7.65 1.47
N LEU A 112 -2.96 8.13 2.28
CA LEU A 112 -3.16 8.33 3.71
C LEU A 112 -4.23 9.39 3.97
N VAL A 113 -4.17 10.52 3.28
CA VAL A 113 -5.19 11.58 3.40
C VAL A 113 -6.56 11.05 3.00
N GLU A 114 -6.67 10.32 1.89
CA GLU A 114 -7.94 9.72 1.48
C GLU A 114 -8.46 8.73 2.52
N SER A 115 -7.60 7.87 3.07
CA SER A 115 -7.99 6.94 4.14
C SER A 115 -8.50 7.68 5.38
N ILE A 116 -7.89 8.82 5.72
CA ILE A 116 -8.30 9.69 6.85
C ILE A 116 -9.64 10.37 6.57
N VAL A 117 -9.85 10.86 5.35
CA VAL A 117 -11.14 11.46 4.95
C VAL A 117 -12.25 10.41 5.00
N GLU A 118 -11.98 9.20 4.48
CA GLU A 118 -12.93 8.09 4.49
C GLU A 118 -13.33 7.67 5.90
N ILE A 119 -12.38 7.53 6.84
CA ILE A 119 -12.73 7.23 8.24
C ILE A 119 -13.46 8.38 8.94
N SER A 120 -13.20 9.63 8.55
CA SER A 120 -13.88 10.81 9.11
C SER A 120 -15.33 10.90 8.64
N LEU A 121 -15.60 10.46 7.41
CA LEU A 121 -16.95 10.37 6.83
C LEU A 121 -17.65 9.05 7.17
N TYR A 122 -16.91 8.07 7.69
CA TYR A 122 -17.46 6.79 8.11
C TYR A 122 -18.44 7.01 9.26
N THR A 123 -19.73 7.01 8.91
CA THR A 123 -20.80 6.90 9.88
C THR A 123 -20.86 5.42 10.25
N PRO A 124 -20.50 5.03 11.49
CA PRO A 124 -20.68 3.64 11.89
C PRO A 124 -22.16 3.33 11.71
N ASN A 125 -22.47 2.23 11.01
CA ASN A 125 -23.80 1.66 11.02
C ASN A 125 -24.14 1.35 12.48
N SER A 126 -24.76 2.32 13.16
CA SER A 126 -25.47 2.15 14.39
C SER A 126 -26.77 1.43 14.06
N GLU A 127 -26.66 0.16 13.67
CA GLU A 127 -27.74 -0.76 13.94
C GLU A 127 -27.36 -1.45 15.26
N PRO A 128 -27.86 -0.97 16.41
CA PRO A 128 -28.14 -1.92 17.45
C PRO A 128 -29.12 -2.89 16.80
N ILE A 129 -28.67 -4.12 16.54
CA ILE A 129 -29.55 -5.25 16.29
C ILE A 129 -30.35 -5.38 17.57
N THR A 130 -31.43 -4.63 17.63
CA THR A 130 -32.31 -4.61 18.76
C THR A 130 -33.13 -5.85 18.55
N GLU A 131 -32.85 -6.88 19.33
CA GLU A 131 -33.59 -8.15 19.42
C GLU A 131 -35.07 -7.95 19.87
N LEU A 132 -35.66 -6.79 19.59
CA LEU A 132 -37.03 -6.43 19.88
C LEU A 132 -38.03 -7.01 18.86
N ASP A 133 -37.57 -7.52 17.71
CA ASP A 133 -38.45 -8.12 16.70
C ASP A 133 -38.65 -9.65 16.86
N MET A 134 -37.99 -10.28 17.86
CA MET A 134 -38.20 -11.71 18.17
C MET A 134 -39.18 -11.98 19.32
N GLN A 135 -39.54 -10.98 20.12
CA GLN A 135 -40.54 -11.18 21.19
C GLN A 135 -41.98 -10.88 20.78
N SER A 136 -42.22 -10.09 19.71
CA SER A 136 -43.58 -9.83 19.21
C SER A 136 -44.19 -11.03 18.47
N LYS A 137 -43.41 -12.06 18.13
CA LYS A 137 -43.89 -13.26 17.42
C LYS A 137 -44.13 -14.47 18.32
N LYS A 138 -44.05 -14.31 19.64
CA LYS A 138 -44.33 -15.38 20.61
C LYS A 138 -45.65 -15.18 21.37
N SER A 139 -46.43 -14.15 21.03
CA SER A 139 -47.75 -13.90 21.62
C SER A 139 -48.93 -14.38 20.77
N ASP A 140 -48.70 -14.81 19.53
CA ASP A 140 -49.72 -15.35 18.63
C ASP A 140 -49.27 -16.71 18.10
N ASP A 141 -49.36 -17.76 18.94
CA ASP A 141 -49.68 -19.16 18.58
C ASP A 141 -49.64 -20.07 19.84
#